data_AF-C5KPB5-F1
#
_entry.id   AF-C5KPB5-F1
#
_cell.length_a   1.000
_cell.length_b   1.000
_cell.length_c   1.000
_cell.angle_alpha   90.00
_cell.angle_beta   90.00
_cell.angle_gamma   90.00
#
_symmetry.space_group_name_H-M   'P 1'
#
loop_
_entity.id
_entity.type
_entity.pdbx_description
1 polymer ?
#
loop_
_entity_poly.entity_id
_entity_poly.type
_entity_poly.pdbx_seq_one_letter_code
_entity_poly.pdbx_strand_id
1 'polypeptide(L)'
;MLLMRKSSCVRGSLSKNVAKARSAHLSTLSYVEVVAVKLAPSNSLVGVVVDFNGDERFDLLFRHVPGGGPTGYPEIPLVRNFEWVDKVTYIPGKEMLYYTELDPDTLRSWRVVRRTIDGSVNDVVFESTDPAEYVDVFKSKDGKVIFMSAVTKTTSRVSVIPSDSEHGIPQPVKAPTPG
;
A
#
# COMPACT_ATOMS: atom_id res chain seq x y z
N MET A 1 47.61 -21.96 10.71
CA MET A 1 46.25 -22.51 10.85
C MET A 1 45.36 -21.40 11.42
N LEU A 2 44.58 -20.77 10.54
CA LEU A 2 43.75 -19.60 10.82
C LEU A 2 42.39 -20.10 11.31
N LEU A 3 41.96 -19.76 12.53
CA LEU A 3 40.59 -20.05 12.96
C LEU A 3 39.87 -18.77 13.40
N MET A 4 38.71 -18.59 12.76
CA MET A 4 37.90 -17.39 12.64
C MET A 4 37.16 -17.04 13.93
N ARG A 5 36.89 -15.73 14.07
CA ARG A 5 36.05 -15.10 15.09
C ARG A 5 34.62 -15.61 15.02
N LYS A 6 34.00 -15.86 16.20
CA LYS A 6 32.56 -15.99 16.35
C LYS A 6 31.90 -14.63 16.08
N SER A 7 31.19 -14.50 14.98
CA SER A 7 30.28 -13.37 14.73
C SER A 7 28.94 -13.66 15.42
N SER A 8 28.62 -12.87 16.45
CA SER A 8 27.33 -12.90 17.11
C SER A 8 26.25 -12.26 16.23
N CYS A 9 25.13 -12.98 16.10
CA CYS A 9 23.90 -12.53 15.47
C CYS A 9 23.30 -11.38 16.29
N VAL A 10 23.33 -10.16 15.76
CA VAL A 10 22.63 -8.99 16.29
C VAL A 10 21.61 -8.53 15.24
N ARG A 11 20.49 -9.24 15.10
CA ARG A 11 19.33 -8.77 14.31
C ARG A 11 18.02 -8.72 15.09
N GLY A 12 18.04 -9.00 16.39
CA GLY A 12 16.83 -9.08 17.23
C GLY A 12 16.54 -7.87 18.14
N SER A 13 17.48 -6.93 18.34
CA SER A 13 17.30 -5.84 19.31
C SER A 13 16.88 -4.48 18.71
N LEU A 14 17.14 -4.24 17.43
CA LEU A 14 16.83 -2.97 16.78
C LEU A 14 15.32 -2.75 16.59
N SER A 15 14.56 -3.77 16.17
CA SER A 15 13.13 -3.61 15.87
C SER A 15 12.26 -3.37 17.11
N LYS A 16 12.59 -4.01 18.25
CA LYS A 16 11.86 -3.81 19.51
C LYS A 16 12.06 -2.41 20.09
N ASN A 17 13.24 -1.83 19.90
CA ASN A 17 13.54 -0.47 20.35
C ASN A 17 12.84 0.60 19.52
N VAL A 18 12.70 0.40 18.19
CA VAL A 18 11.97 1.32 17.31
C VAL A 18 10.47 1.30 17.61
N ALA A 19 9.87 0.12 17.80
CA ALA A 19 8.44 0.00 18.13
C ALA A 19 8.10 0.60 19.51
N LYS A 20 8.98 0.43 20.51
CA LYS A 20 8.81 1.03 21.84
C LYS A 20 9.05 2.54 21.83
N ALA A 21 10.03 3.02 21.06
CA ALA A 21 10.27 4.45 20.85
C ALA A 21 9.08 5.12 20.16
N ARG A 22 8.48 4.49 19.14
CA ARG A 22 7.26 4.99 18.49
C ARG A 22 6.06 4.95 19.43
N SER A 23 5.84 3.89 20.21
CA SER A 23 4.72 3.87 21.17
C SER A 23 4.83 4.97 22.24
N ALA A 24 6.04 5.35 22.65
CA ALA A 24 6.27 6.50 23.54
C ALA A 24 6.15 7.86 22.81
N HIS A 25 6.48 7.90 21.52
CA HIS A 25 6.27 9.06 20.65
C HIS A 25 4.78 9.33 20.39
N LEU A 26 3.97 8.27 20.20
CA LEU A 26 2.51 8.36 20.03
C LEU A 26 1.81 9.01 21.22
N SER A 27 2.28 8.79 22.46
CA SER A 27 1.74 9.47 23.65
C SER A 27 2.07 10.96 23.75
N THR A 28 2.92 11.47 22.85
CA THR A 28 3.25 12.90 22.72
C THR A 28 2.74 13.52 21.42
N LEU A 29 2.14 12.72 20.53
CA LEU A 29 1.56 13.25 19.30
C LEU A 29 0.29 14.03 19.64
N SER A 30 0.22 15.25 19.13
CA SER A 30 -0.98 16.07 19.19
C SER A 30 -1.99 15.72 18.10
N TYR A 31 -1.61 14.90 17.12
CA TYR A 31 -2.41 14.57 15.96
C TYR A 31 -2.22 13.11 15.52
N VAL A 32 -3.29 12.50 15.04
CA VAL A 32 -3.25 11.25 14.28
C VAL A 32 -4.51 11.15 13.42
N GLU A 33 -4.35 10.91 12.13
CA GLU A 33 -5.44 10.62 11.21
C GLU A 33 -5.21 9.25 10.59
N VAL A 34 -6.21 8.37 10.69
CA VAL A 34 -6.21 7.07 10.02
C VAL A 34 -7.25 7.12 8.91
N VAL A 35 -6.79 7.03 7.66
CA VAL A 35 -7.66 7.18 6.47
C VAL A 35 -8.06 5.86 5.83
N ALA A 36 -7.32 4.78 6.11
CA ALA A 36 -7.69 3.44 5.66
C ALA A 36 -7.19 2.35 6.63
N VAL A 37 -8.03 1.35 6.87
CA VAL A 37 -7.69 0.13 7.62
C VAL A 37 -8.27 -1.06 6.87
N LYS A 38 -7.43 -1.98 6.38
CA LYS A 38 -7.89 -3.14 5.59
C LYS A 38 -7.14 -4.41 6.00
N LEU A 39 -7.90 -5.46 6.31
CA LEU A 39 -7.39 -6.79 6.66
C LEU A 39 -6.93 -7.51 5.38
N ALA A 40 -5.74 -8.11 5.43
CA ALA A 40 -5.21 -8.94 4.36
C ALA A 40 -6.05 -10.23 4.20
N PRO A 41 -6.14 -10.82 3.00
CA PRO A 41 -6.93 -12.02 2.74
C PRO A 41 -6.52 -13.24 3.57
N SER A 42 -5.26 -13.29 4.02
CA SER A 42 -4.77 -14.35 4.92
C SER A 42 -5.31 -14.23 6.35
N ASN A 43 -5.97 -13.11 6.68
CA ASN A 43 -6.34 -12.69 8.03
C ASN A 43 -5.17 -12.53 9.01
N SER A 44 -3.93 -12.53 8.52
CA SER A 44 -2.74 -12.46 9.38
C SER A 44 -2.15 -11.05 9.48
N LEU A 45 -2.55 -10.13 8.60
CA LEU A 45 -2.03 -8.76 8.49
C LEU A 45 -3.14 -7.74 8.35
N VAL A 46 -2.94 -6.56 8.94
CA VAL A 46 -3.74 -5.36 8.72
C VAL A 46 -2.83 -4.29 8.15
N GLY A 47 -3.22 -3.71 7.02
CA GLY A 47 -2.65 -2.47 6.50
C GLY A 47 -3.38 -1.27 7.08
N VAL A 48 -2.63 -0.23 7.46
CA VAL A 48 -3.15 1.02 8.01
C VAL A 48 -2.48 2.19 7.31
N VAL A 49 -3.27 3.09 6.73
CA VAL A 49 -2.78 4.37 6.18
C VAL A 49 -3.00 5.46 7.21
N VAL A 50 -1.92 6.15 7.59
CA VAL A 50 -1.90 7.07 8.73
C VAL A 50 -1.05 8.32 8.48
N ASP A 51 -1.54 9.47 8.94
CA ASP A 51 -0.78 10.71 9.11
C ASP A 51 -0.66 11.00 10.62
N PHE A 52 0.56 11.31 11.07
CA PHE A 52 0.87 11.60 12.47
C PHE A 52 1.03 13.09 12.79
N ASN A 53 1.06 13.96 11.78
CA ASN A 53 1.41 15.37 11.91
C ASN A 53 0.35 16.32 11.35
N GLY A 54 -0.59 15.83 10.55
CA GLY A 54 -1.65 16.63 9.92
C GLY A 54 -1.17 17.39 8.69
N ASP A 55 -0.09 16.92 8.06
CA ASP A 55 0.47 17.51 6.84
C ASP A 55 0.07 16.75 5.57
N GLU A 56 -0.87 15.81 5.69
CA GLU A 56 -1.36 14.94 4.62
C GLU A 56 -0.29 14.02 4.00
N ARG A 57 0.87 13.86 4.68
CA ARG A 57 1.86 12.84 4.34
C ARG A 57 1.50 11.54 5.03
N PHE A 58 0.71 10.75 4.33
CA PHE A 58 0.24 9.46 4.82
C PHE A 58 1.26 8.35 4.56
N ASP A 59 1.51 7.52 5.57
CA ASP A 59 2.31 6.29 5.47
C ASP A 59 1.41 5.06 5.54
N LEU A 60 1.68 4.03 4.74
CA LEU A 60 1.08 2.71 4.85
C LEU A 60 1.95 1.80 5.73
N LEU A 61 1.37 1.38 6.85
CA LEU A 61 1.96 0.51 7.86
C LEU A 61 1.29 -0.87 7.88
N PHE A 62 2.03 -1.91 8.26
CA PHE A 62 1.51 -3.28 8.38
C PHE A 62 1.65 -3.84 9.79
N ARG A 63 0.65 -4.62 10.23
CA ARG A 63 0.57 -5.17 11.59
C ARG A 63 -0.02 -6.57 11.62
N HIS A 64 0.55 -7.50 12.41
CA HIS A 64 0.01 -8.86 12.57
C HIS A 64 -1.23 -8.94 13.48
N VAL A 65 -2.12 -9.89 13.18
CA VAL A 65 -3.30 -10.27 13.99
C VAL A 65 -3.04 -11.68 14.58
N PRO A 66 -3.04 -11.94 15.92
CA PRO A 66 -3.46 -11.12 17.05
C PRO A 66 -2.29 -10.72 17.99
N GLY A 67 -2.15 -9.41 18.27
CA GLY A 67 -1.29 -8.90 19.35
C GLY A 67 0.08 -8.32 18.96
N GLY A 68 0.49 -8.31 17.69
CA GLY A 68 1.80 -7.78 17.29
C GLY A 68 1.77 -6.29 16.98
N GLY A 69 2.75 -5.50 17.43
CA GLY A 69 3.05 -4.17 16.88
C GLY A 69 3.56 -4.26 15.41
N PRO A 70 4.18 -3.20 14.86
CA PRO A 70 4.86 -3.32 13.57
C PRO A 70 5.88 -4.47 13.62
N THR A 71 5.86 -5.35 12.62
CA THR A 71 6.78 -6.50 12.55
C THR A 71 7.32 -6.63 11.13
N GLY A 72 8.62 -6.45 10.95
CA GLY A 72 9.41 -6.98 9.83
C GLY A 72 9.09 -6.52 8.40
N TYR A 73 7.92 -5.93 8.15
CA TYR A 73 7.50 -5.44 6.84
C TYR A 73 7.92 -3.99 6.64
N PRO A 74 8.23 -3.58 5.39
CA PRO A 74 8.57 -2.20 5.11
C PRO A 74 7.36 -1.29 5.34
N GLU A 75 7.61 -0.13 5.92
CA GLU A 75 6.69 1.01 5.85
C GLU A 75 6.75 1.55 4.41
N ILE A 76 5.59 1.88 3.85
CA ILE A 76 5.50 2.45 2.50
C ILE A 76 5.07 3.91 2.65
N PRO A 77 5.98 4.88 2.43
CA PRO A 77 5.65 6.28 2.62
C PRO A 77 4.78 6.81 1.48
N LEU A 78 4.10 7.92 1.73
CA LEU A 78 3.33 8.68 0.73
C LEU A 78 2.24 7.84 0.05
N VAL A 79 1.42 7.15 0.84
CA VAL A 79 0.30 6.31 0.36
C VAL A 79 -1.03 6.90 0.80
N ARG A 80 -1.96 7.16 -0.14
CA ARG A 80 -3.28 7.73 0.22
C ARG A 80 -4.37 6.67 0.45
N ASN A 81 -4.34 5.59 -0.34
CA ASN A 81 -5.30 4.49 -0.28
C ASN A 81 -4.63 3.21 -0.82
N PHE A 82 -5.17 2.05 -0.48
CA PHE A 82 -4.64 0.76 -0.94
C PHE A 82 -5.70 -0.32 -0.98
N GLU A 83 -5.52 -1.35 -1.79
CA GLU A 83 -6.41 -2.52 -1.88
C GLU A 83 -5.60 -3.81 -1.90
N TRP A 84 -5.99 -4.77 -1.06
CA TRP A 84 -5.43 -6.12 -1.09
C TRP A 84 -5.95 -6.92 -2.27
N VAL A 85 -5.08 -7.74 -2.87
CA VAL A 85 -5.48 -8.75 -3.87
C VAL A 85 -5.93 -10.02 -3.15
N ASP A 86 -7.20 -10.42 -3.34
CA ASP A 86 -7.80 -11.54 -2.61
C ASP A 86 -7.12 -12.89 -2.87
N LYS A 87 -6.64 -13.09 -4.10
CA LYS A 87 -5.96 -14.32 -4.50
C LYS A 87 -4.90 -14.01 -5.55
N VAL A 88 -3.63 -14.24 -5.22
CA VAL A 88 -2.51 -14.12 -6.17
C VAL A 88 -2.23 -15.49 -6.78
N THR A 89 -2.44 -15.66 -8.08
CA THR A 89 -2.28 -16.95 -8.76
C THR A 89 -0.89 -17.15 -9.36
N TYR A 90 -0.25 -16.07 -9.84
CA TYR A 90 1.04 -16.12 -10.53
C TYR A 90 2.25 -16.10 -9.58
N ILE A 91 2.09 -15.63 -8.33
CA ILE A 91 3.09 -15.77 -7.25
C ILE A 91 2.45 -16.42 -6.02
N PRO A 92 2.27 -17.75 -6.01
CA PRO A 92 1.60 -18.44 -4.92
C PRO A 92 2.23 -18.17 -3.55
N GLY A 93 1.37 -17.96 -2.54
CA GLY A 93 1.78 -17.76 -1.15
C GLY A 93 2.30 -16.35 -0.82
N LYS A 94 2.27 -15.42 -1.78
CA LYS A 94 2.58 -14.01 -1.53
C LYS A 94 1.32 -13.20 -1.31
N GLU A 95 1.41 -12.25 -0.39
CA GLU A 95 0.44 -11.18 -0.28
C GLU A 95 0.85 -10.00 -1.15
N MET A 96 -0.17 -9.39 -1.75
CA MET A 96 -0.01 -8.37 -2.76
C MET A 96 -1.11 -7.33 -2.61
N LEU A 97 -0.75 -6.09 -2.91
CA LEU A 97 -1.65 -4.96 -2.87
C LEU A 97 -1.43 -4.04 -4.06
N TYR A 98 -2.44 -3.23 -4.31
CA TYR A 98 -2.33 -2.02 -5.09
C TYR A 98 -2.45 -0.83 -4.14
N TYR A 99 -1.73 0.25 -4.38
CA TYR A 99 -1.85 1.46 -3.57
C TYR A 99 -1.64 2.71 -4.41
N THR A 100 -2.23 3.80 -3.95
CA THR A 100 -2.03 5.13 -4.55
C THR A 100 -0.84 5.80 -3.92
N GLU A 101 0.11 6.23 -4.74
CA GLU A 101 1.27 6.99 -4.30
C GLU A 101 0.99 8.49 -4.45
N LEU A 102 1.36 9.25 -3.43
CA LEU A 102 1.34 10.70 -3.42
C LEU A 102 2.62 11.24 -4.06
N ASP A 103 2.47 12.31 -4.82
CA ASP A 103 3.58 13.09 -5.33
C ASP A 103 4.27 13.80 -4.15
N PRO A 104 5.60 13.70 -3.99
CA PRO A 104 6.27 14.18 -2.79
C PRO A 104 6.19 15.70 -2.59
N ASP A 105 6.02 16.45 -3.68
CA ASP A 105 6.00 17.92 -3.69
C ASP A 105 4.58 18.46 -3.56
N THR A 106 3.63 17.85 -4.26
CA THR A 106 2.23 18.34 -4.35
C THR A 106 1.25 17.58 -3.46
N LEU A 107 1.63 16.42 -2.93
CA LEU A 107 0.78 15.50 -2.15
C LEU A 107 -0.49 15.03 -2.87
N ARG A 108 -0.54 15.22 -4.20
CA ARG A 108 -1.59 14.70 -5.06
C ARG A 108 -1.34 13.22 -5.29
N SER A 109 -2.37 12.38 -5.16
CA SER A 109 -2.28 11.00 -5.61
C SER A 109 -2.20 10.98 -7.14
N TRP A 110 -1.10 10.45 -7.68
CA TRP A 110 -0.80 10.61 -9.12
C TRP A 110 -0.54 9.27 -9.83
N ARG A 111 -0.29 8.21 -9.07
CA ARG A 111 -0.11 6.87 -9.63
C ARG A 111 -0.59 5.77 -8.72
N VAL A 112 -0.91 4.62 -9.32
CA VAL A 112 -1.17 3.36 -8.63
C VAL A 112 0.02 2.45 -8.82
N VAL A 113 0.51 1.93 -7.72
CA VAL A 113 1.61 0.97 -7.66
C VAL A 113 1.05 -0.38 -7.23
N ARG A 114 1.55 -1.42 -7.86
CA ARG A 114 1.25 -2.81 -7.57
C ARG A 114 2.47 -3.45 -6.93
N ARG A 115 2.30 -4.02 -5.74
CA ARG A 115 3.43 -4.45 -4.91
C ARG A 115 3.14 -5.72 -4.11
N THR A 116 4.12 -6.60 -4.02
CA THR A 116 4.11 -7.65 -2.98
C THR A 116 4.62 -7.10 -1.66
N ILE A 117 4.13 -7.64 -0.55
CA ILE A 117 4.50 -7.15 0.78
C ILE A 117 6.01 -7.20 1.05
N ASP A 118 6.72 -8.19 0.50
CA ASP A 118 8.17 -8.30 0.60
C ASP A 118 8.95 -7.39 -0.38
N GLY A 119 8.25 -6.67 -1.26
CA GLY A 119 8.82 -5.78 -2.26
C GLY A 119 9.45 -6.47 -3.47
N SER A 120 9.30 -7.78 -3.62
CA SER A 120 9.81 -8.51 -4.80
C SER A 120 9.13 -8.11 -6.12
N VAL A 121 7.88 -7.63 -6.05
CA VAL A 121 7.18 -6.92 -7.14
C VAL A 121 6.91 -5.50 -6.67
N ASN A 122 7.14 -4.52 -7.55
CA ASN A 122 6.86 -3.11 -7.27
C ASN A 122 6.75 -2.32 -8.59
N ASP A 123 5.61 -2.41 -9.24
CA ASP A 123 5.38 -1.87 -10.58
C ASP A 123 4.40 -0.71 -10.54
N VAL A 124 4.68 0.38 -11.25
CA VAL A 124 3.66 1.39 -11.54
C VAL A 124 2.73 0.82 -12.60
N VAL A 125 1.44 0.72 -12.29
CA VAL A 125 0.44 0.14 -13.21
C VAL A 125 -0.46 1.18 -13.85
N PHE A 126 -0.63 2.34 -13.21
CA PHE A 126 -1.47 3.43 -13.71
C PHE A 126 -0.92 4.75 -13.21
N GLU A 127 -0.86 5.76 -14.07
CA GLU A 127 -0.29 7.06 -13.75
C GLU A 127 -1.10 8.16 -14.45
N SER A 128 -1.10 9.34 -13.83
CA SER A 128 -1.53 10.58 -14.45
C SER A 128 -0.46 11.66 -14.32
N THR A 129 -0.06 12.19 -15.48
CA THR A 129 0.79 13.36 -15.61
C THR A 129 0.00 14.67 -15.64
N ASP A 130 -1.34 14.61 -15.68
CA ASP A 130 -2.19 15.80 -15.58
C ASP A 130 -2.27 16.26 -14.11
N PRO A 131 -1.78 17.46 -13.76
CA PRO A 131 -1.81 17.95 -12.39
C PRO A 131 -3.23 18.19 -11.84
N ALA A 132 -4.25 18.24 -12.70
CA ALA A 132 -5.64 18.37 -12.27
C ALA A 132 -6.31 17.04 -11.89
N GLU A 133 -5.72 15.90 -12.26
CA GLU A 133 -6.27 14.57 -11.98
C GLU A 133 -5.78 14.03 -10.63
N TYR A 134 -6.68 13.59 -9.77
CA TYR A 134 -6.37 12.76 -8.60
C TYR A 134 -6.58 11.30 -8.97
N VAL A 135 -5.58 10.48 -8.70
CA VAL A 135 -5.59 9.04 -8.97
C VAL A 135 -6.05 8.28 -7.73
N ASP A 136 -6.95 7.31 -7.90
CA ASP A 136 -7.38 6.44 -6.82
C ASP A 136 -7.49 4.97 -7.26
N VAL A 137 -7.54 4.05 -6.28
CA VAL A 137 -7.62 2.61 -6.46
C VAL A 137 -8.78 2.01 -5.67
N PHE A 138 -9.55 1.13 -6.30
CA PHE A 138 -10.66 0.42 -5.69
C PHE A 138 -10.69 -1.04 -6.13
N LYS A 139 -11.28 -1.90 -5.31
CA LYS A 139 -11.46 -3.32 -5.64
C LYS A 139 -12.93 -3.64 -5.88
N SER A 140 -13.21 -4.51 -6.85
CA SER A 140 -14.56 -5.05 -7.05
C SER A 140 -15.02 -5.82 -5.81
N LYS A 141 -16.34 -5.85 -5.56
CA LYS A 141 -16.90 -6.58 -4.42
C LYS A 141 -16.53 -8.07 -4.42
N ASP A 142 -16.35 -8.68 -5.58
CA ASP A 142 -15.95 -10.08 -5.74
C ASP A 142 -14.43 -10.27 -5.81
N GLY A 143 -13.64 -9.19 -5.64
CA GLY A 143 -12.18 -9.23 -5.58
C GLY A 143 -11.46 -9.48 -6.89
N LYS A 144 -12.18 -9.69 -8.00
CA LYS A 144 -11.60 -10.11 -9.29
C LYS A 144 -10.97 -8.98 -10.08
N VAL A 145 -11.35 -7.74 -9.81
CA VAL A 145 -10.93 -6.58 -10.60
C VAL A 145 -10.47 -5.46 -9.68
N ILE A 146 -9.37 -4.81 -10.07
CA ILE A 146 -8.94 -3.54 -9.52
C ILE A 146 -9.34 -2.43 -10.49
N PHE A 147 -10.05 -1.44 -9.97
CA PHE A 147 -10.38 -0.19 -10.65
C PHE A 147 -9.32 0.84 -10.30
N MET A 148 -8.88 1.59 -11.31
CA MET A 148 -8.04 2.76 -11.15
C MET A 148 -8.79 3.94 -11.77
N SER A 149 -9.01 4.99 -11.00
CA SER A 149 -9.63 6.21 -11.49
C SER A 149 -8.61 7.33 -11.57
N ALA A 150 -8.73 8.19 -12.58
CA ALA A 150 -8.14 9.51 -12.58
C ALA A 150 -9.28 10.53 -12.73
N VAL A 151 -9.38 11.47 -11.80
CA VAL A 151 -10.55 12.32 -11.64
C VAL A 151 -10.12 13.77 -11.48
N THR A 152 -10.67 14.65 -12.32
CA THR A 152 -10.63 16.10 -12.12
C THR A 152 -11.94 16.56 -11.46
N LYS A 153 -12.10 17.86 -11.24
CA LYS A 153 -13.38 18.42 -10.76
C LYS A 153 -14.57 18.18 -11.70
N THR A 154 -14.33 17.93 -12.99
CA THR A 154 -15.38 17.89 -14.02
C THR A 154 -15.35 16.65 -14.89
N THR A 155 -14.27 15.85 -14.83
CA THR A 155 -14.09 14.67 -15.67
C THR A 155 -13.55 13.50 -14.86
N SER A 156 -13.86 12.30 -15.30
CA SER A 156 -13.32 11.07 -14.73
C SER A 156 -13.02 10.07 -15.82
N ARG A 157 -11.91 9.36 -15.69
CA ARG A 157 -11.62 8.14 -16.45
C ARG A 157 -11.36 7.01 -15.48
N VAL A 158 -11.89 5.84 -15.81
CA VAL A 158 -11.73 4.63 -15.00
C VAL A 158 -11.15 3.56 -15.90
N SER A 159 -10.11 2.90 -15.42
CA SER A 159 -9.54 1.70 -16.03
C SER A 159 -9.67 0.53 -15.08
N VAL A 160 -9.65 -0.68 -15.63
CA VAL A 160 -9.76 -1.94 -14.89
C VAL A 160 -8.66 -2.90 -15.28
N ILE A 161 -8.23 -3.71 -14.33
CA ILE A 161 -7.30 -4.82 -14.51
C ILE A 161 -7.78 -6.02 -13.70
N PRO A 162 -7.66 -7.27 -14.19
CA PRO A 162 -7.80 -8.44 -13.33
C PRO A 162 -6.88 -8.29 -12.11
N SER A 163 -7.40 -8.51 -10.91
CA SER A 163 -6.69 -8.17 -9.67
C SER A 163 -5.39 -8.95 -9.51
N ASP A 164 -5.34 -10.18 -10.00
CA ASP A 164 -4.20 -11.10 -9.94
C ASP A 164 -3.38 -11.14 -11.23
N SER A 165 -3.47 -10.13 -12.09
CA SER A 165 -2.71 -10.12 -13.33
C SER A 165 -1.21 -9.88 -13.06
N GLU A 166 -0.33 -10.71 -13.62
CA GLU A 166 1.13 -10.56 -13.50
C GLU A 166 1.67 -9.34 -14.26
N HIS A 167 1.19 -9.12 -15.48
CA HIS A 167 1.63 -8.01 -16.36
C HIS A 167 0.44 -7.30 -17.01
N GLY A 168 -0.73 -7.35 -16.37
CA GLY A 168 -1.93 -6.77 -16.93
C GLY A 168 -1.79 -5.27 -17.16
N ILE A 169 -2.29 -4.84 -18.30
CA ILE A 169 -2.35 -3.42 -18.67
C ILE A 169 -3.77 -2.94 -18.36
N PRO A 170 -3.96 -1.85 -17.59
CA PRO A 170 -5.29 -1.33 -17.30
C PRO A 170 -6.07 -1.02 -18.58
N GLN A 171 -7.29 -1.54 -18.66
CA GLN A 171 -8.19 -1.33 -19.79
C GLN A 171 -9.24 -0.28 -19.44
N PRO A 172 -9.44 0.77 -20.27
CA PRO A 172 -10.49 1.76 -20.02
C PRO A 172 -11.87 1.11 -19.92
N VAL A 173 -12.64 1.49 -18.90
CA VAL A 173 -14.05 1.13 -18.80
C VAL A 173 -14.81 1.94 -19.84
N LYS A 174 -15.50 1.24 -20.75
CA LYS A 174 -16.38 1.89 -21.73
C LYS A 174 -17.74 2.15 -21.10
N ALA A 175 -18.35 3.28 -21.44
CA ALA A 175 -19.76 3.50 -21.13
C ALA A 175 -20.60 2.35 -21.74
N PRO A 176 -21.67 1.90 -21.06
CA PRO A 176 -22.61 0.97 -21.67
C PRO A 176 -23.10 1.54 -23.00
N THR A 177 -23.05 0.75 -24.07
CA THR A 177 -23.76 1.11 -25.30
C THR A 177 -25.25 1.16 -24.96
N PRO A 178 -25.98 2.23 -25.30
CA PRO A 178 -27.43 2.22 -25.20
C PRO A 178 -27.99 1.00 -25.95
N GLY A 179 -28.84 0.22 -25.28
CA GLY A 179 -29.56 -0.90 -25.88
C GLY A 179 -30.76 -0.46 -26.70
#